data_AF-A0A3N5L283-F1
#
_entry.id   AF-A0A3N5L283-F1
#
_cell.length_a   1.000
_cell.length_b   1.000
_cell.length_c   1.000
_cell.angle_alpha   90.00
_cell.angle_beta   90.00
_cell.angle_gamma   90.00
#
_symmetry.space_group_name_H-M   'P 1'
#
loop_
_entity.id
_entity.type
_entity.pdbx_description
1 polymer ?
#
loop_
_entity_poly.entity_id
_entity_poly.type
_entity_poly.pdbx_seq_one_letter_code
_entity_poly.pdbx_strand_id
1 'polypeptide(L)'
;MTATDAHRRPITSHAVWQTADVADPGEWTIELTNDQRDELVSVARSAWAAGRTIATITRAHAALPSLRTTLDQVVDALALGRGFVLIRRFPTDLLTEAEAELAYFALGLHLGTPVSQDAAGTLLGHVRDERVERTGPEVRLYRTRERQDFHTDGADIIGLLCLHGARAGGESKLASSYAVYNEILRRRPDLLDVLYEPMWWDRNGEESPGEAPAFALPILHDVDRTPRFFYIGWYIRDAQRHPDVPRLTP
;
A
#
# COMPACT_ATOMS: atom_id res chain seq x y z
N MET A 1 1.56 33.43 -15.19
CA MET A 1 0.15 33.30 -14.80
C MET A 1 0.07 32.02 -13.96
N THR A 2 0.22 32.14 -12.64
CA THR A 2 0.24 30.98 -11.74
C THR A 2 -1.18 30.46 -11.60
N ALA A 3 -1.38 29.16 -11.87
CA ALA A 3 -2.66 28.48 -11.82
C ALA A 3 -3.11 28.18 -10.37
N THR A 4 -2.98 29.15 -9.46
CA THR A 4 -3.22 28.98 -8.02
C THR A 4 -4.63 29.38 -7.57
N ASP A 5 -5.54 29.70 -8.49
CA ASP A 5 -6.92 30.09 -8.15
C ASP A 5 -7.96 28.99 -8.47
N ALA A 6 -7.55 27.73 -8.39
CA ALA A 6 -8.49 26.63 -8.23
C ALA A 6 -8.90 26.61 -6.74
N HIS A 7 -10.06 27.20 -6.44
CA HIS A 7 -10.67 27.17 -5.11
C HIS A 7 -10.62 25.74 -4.56
N ARG A 8 -9.71 25.46 -3.61
CA ARG A 8 -9.63 24.16 -2.96
C ARG A 8 -10.93 23.92 -2.22
N ARG A 9 -11.56 22.76 -2.45
CA ARG A 9 -12.86 22.43 -1.86
C ARG A 9 -12.72 21.19 -1.00
N PRO A 10 -13.50 21.08 0.09
CA PRO A 10 -13.61 19.84 0.82
C PRO A 10 -13.98 18.69 -0.13
N ILE A 11 -13.27 17.59 0.00
CA ILE A 11 -13.57 16.34 -0.70
C ILE A 11 -14.80 15.73 -0.06
N THR A 12 -15.73 15.25 -0.88
CA THR A 12 -16.92 14.51 -0.46
C THR A 12 -16.92 13.15 -1.14
N SER A 13 -16.58 12.10 -0.41
CA SER A 13 -16.62 10.71 -0.88
C SER A 13 -16.65 9.74 0.31
N HIS A 14 -16.91 8.46 0.05
CA HIS A 14 -16.85 7.40 1.08
C HIS A 14 -15.46 7.20 1.67
N ALA A 15 -14.41 7.64 0.96
CA ALA A 15 -13.04 7.62 1.45
C ALA A 15 -12.76 8.73 2.49
N VAL A 16 -13.69 9.66 2.74
CA VAL A 16 -13.59 10.66 3.82
C VAL A 16 -14.20 10.08 5.09
N TRP A 17 -13.36 9.58 6.00
CA TRP A 17 -13.80 8.99 7.27
C TRP A 17 -12.85 9.33 8.41
N GLN A 18 -13.40 9.36 9.62
CA GLN A 18 -12.67 9.38 10.89
C GLN A 18 -12.92 8.06 11.64
N THR A 19 -12.26 7.87 12.79
CA THR A 19 -12.35 6.63 13.58
C THR A 19 -13.78 6.21 13.91
N ALA A 20 -14.68 7.16 14.19
CA ALA A 20 -16.07 6.87 14.52
C ALA A 20 -16.85 6.28 13.32
N ASP A 21 -16.55 6.72 12.10
CA ASP A 21 -17.23 6.29 10.88
C ASP A 21 -16.85 4.86 10.45
N VAL A 22 -15.76 4.31 11.01
CA VAL A 22 -15.25 2.96 10.72
C VAL A 22 -15.12 2.11 11.99
N ALA A 23 -15.85 2.48 13.04
CA ALA A 23 -15.76 1.83 14.34
C ALA A 23 -16.28 0.39 14.34
N ASP A 24 -17.20 0.04 13.44
CA ASP A 24 -17.73 -1.32 13.28
C ASP A 24 -16.95 -2.11 12.20
N PRO A 25 -16.17 -3.14 12.60
CA PRO A 25 -15.48 -4.00 11.66
C PRO A 25 -16.40 -4.75 10.70
N GLY A 26 -17.65 -5.01 11.08
CA GLY A 26 -18.62 -5.72 10.26
C GLY A 26 -18.91 -5.02 8.93
N GLU A 27 -18.71 -3.69 8.86
CA GLU A 27 -18.94 -2.93 7.63
C GLU A 27 -17.80 -3.03 6.61
N TRP A 28 -16.58 -3.31 7.07
CA TRP A 28 -15.38 -3.31 6.24
C TRP A 28 -14.64 -4.65 6.21
N THR A 29 -15.28 -5.69 6.75
CA THR A 29 -14.75 -7.05 6.80
C THR A 29 -15.54 -7.95 5.84
N ILE A 30 -14.82 -8.69 5.00
CA ILE A 30 -15.38 -9.78 4.20
C ILE A 30 -14.88 -11.10 4.77
N GLU A 31 -15.81 -11.93 5.24
CA GLU A 31 -15.51 -13.27 5.74
C GLU A 31 -15.57 -14.29 4.59
N LEU A 32 -14.44 -14.93 4.27
CA LEU A 32 -14.44 -15.98 3.24
C LEU A 32 -15.23 -17.20 3.71
N THR A 33 -16.06 -17.72 2.82
CA THR A 33 -16.81 -18.97 3.04
C THR A 33 -15.88 -20.19 2.98
N ASN A 34 -16.35 -21.35 3.43
CA ASN A 34 -15.54 -22.58 3.35
C ASN A 34 -15.23 -22.95 1.89
N ASP A 35 -16.21 -22.83 0.99
CA ASP A 35 -16.04 -23.13 -0.44
C ASP A 35 -14.98 -22.23 -1.08
N GLN A 36 -14.98 -20.93 -0.75
CA GLN A 36 -13.96 -19.98 -1.23
C GLN A 36 -12.57 -20.28 -0.67
N ARG A 37 -12.48 -20.70 0.59
CA ARG A 37 -11.21 -21.14 1.21
C ARG A 37 -10.69 -22.40 0.52
N ASP A 38 -11.54 -23.38 0.29
CA ASP A 38 -11.18 -24.64 -0.37
C ASP A 38 -10.75 -24.40 -1.83
N GLU A 39 -11.40 -23.46 -2.52
CA GLU A 39 -11.00 -23.02 -3.87
C GLU A 39 -9.58 -22.43 -3.87
N LEU A 40 -9.27 -21.50 -2.96
CA LEU A 40 -7.92 -20.94 -2.82
C LEU A 40 -6.87 -22.02 -2.53
N VAL A 41 -7.19 -22.96 -1.63
CA VAL A 41 -6.32 -24.10 -1.31
C VAL A 41 -6.06 -24.96 -2.54
N SER A 42 -7.12 -25.29 -3.30
CA SER A 42 -7.02 -26.10 -4.50
C SER A 42 -6.17 -25.44 -5.59
N VAL A 43 -6.35 -24.13 -5.80
CA VAL A 43 -5.57 -23.35 -6.76
C VAL A 43 -4.09 -23.33 -6.38
N ALA A 44 -3.78 -23.03 -5.12
CA ALA A 44 -2.40 -22.98 -4.65
C ALA A 44 -1.69 -24.33 -4.76
N ARG A 45 -2.32 -25.41 -4.30
CA ARG A 45 -1.77 -26.78 -4.39
C ARG A 45 -1.54 -27.22 -5.83
N SER A 46 -2.47 -26.88 -6.72
CA SER A 46 -2.36 -27.20 -8.14
C SER A 46 -1.23 -26.41 -8.81
N ALA A 47 -1.11 -25.11 -8.50
CA ALA A 47 0.01 -24.28 -8.97
C ALA A 47 1.36 -24.80 -8.44
N TRP A 48 1.43 -25.13 -7.16
CA TRP A 48 2.62 -25.69 -6.52
C TRP A 48 3.04 -27.03 -7.15
N ALA A 49 2.10 -27.97 -7.30
CA ALA A 49 2.36 -29.27 -7.91
C ALA A 49 2.82 -29.17 -9.37
N ALA A 50 2.38 -28.12 -10.08
CA ALA A 50 2.83 -27.80 -11.44
C ALA A 50 4.17 -27.03 -11.49
N GLY A 51 4.85 -26.85 -10.36
CA GLY A 51 6.14 -26.14 -10.28
C GLY A 51 6.03 -24.63 -10.53
N ARG A 52 4.86 -24.04 -10.32
CA ARG A 52 4.68 -22.59 -10.49
C ARG A 52 5.31 -21.82 -9.33
N THR A 53 5.76 -20.63 -9.67
CA THR A 53 6.36 -19.65 -8.78
C THR A 53 5.60 -18.33 -8.91
N ILE A 54 5.86 -17.37 -8.01
CA ILE A 54 5.33 -16.01 -8.10
C ILE A 54 5.60 -15.38 -9.48
N ALA A 55 6.78 -15.62 -10.05
CA ALA A 55 7.16 -15.09 -11.36
C ALA A 55 6.46 -15.79 -12.55
N THR A 56 5.86 -16.97 -12.36
CA THR A 56 5.34 -17.79 -13.47
C THR A 56 3.85 -18.12 -13.37
N ILE A 57 3.24 -17.94 -12.20
CA ILE A 57 1.78 -18.04 -12.05
C ILE A 57 1.11 -16.85 -12.76
N THR A 58 -0.02 -17.12 -13.39
CA THR A 58 -0.80 -16.12 -14.13
C THR A 58 -2.26 -16.29 -13.79
N ARG A 59 -3.10 -15.30 -14.13
CA ARG A 59 -4.55 -15.37 -13.89
C ARG A 59 -5.18 -16.63 -14.52
N ALA A 60 -4.67 -17.12 -15.64
CA ALA A 60 -5.16 -18.34 -16.30
C ALA A 60 -4.89 -19.62 -15.48
N HIS A 61 -3.85 -19.62 -14.65
CA HIS A 61 -3.53 -20.72 -13.72
C HIS A 61 -4.31 -20.62 -12.39
N ALA A 62 -4.99 -19.49 -12.16
CA ALA A 62 -5.53 -19.11 -10.86
C ALA A 62 -7.01 -18.73 -10.98
N ALA A 63 -7.84 -19.56 -11.61
CA ALA A 63 -9.28 -19.28 -11.69
C ALA A 63 -9.92 -19.34 -10.29
N LEU A 64 -10.66 -18.28 -9.91
CA LEU A 64 -11.36 -18.17 -8.62
C LEU A 64 -12.87 -17.86 -8.82
N PRO A 65 -13.65 -18.73 -9.51
CA PRO A 65 -15.05 -18.44 -9.80
C PRO A 65 -15.90 -18.22 -8.54
N SER A 66 -15.65 -18.92 -7.44
CA SER A 66 -16.42 -18.73 -6.20
C SER A 66 -16.11 -17.41 -5.50
N LEU A 67 -14.94 -16.80 -5.77
CA LEU A 67 -14.56 -15.49 -5.25
C LEU A 67 -14.94 -14.32 -6.15
N ARG A 68 -15.52 -14.50 -7.35
CA ARG A 68 -15.78 -13.39 -8.29
C ARG A 68 -16.52 -12.23 -7.63
N THR A 69 -17.67 -12.50 -7.01
CA THR A 69 -18.46 -11.45 -6.34
C THR A 69 -17.70 -10.81 -5.18
N THR A 70 -16.91 -11.60 -4.43
CA THR A 70 -16.06 -11.08 -3.35
C THR A 70 -14.97 -10.16 -3.89
N LEU A 71 -14.36 -10.51 -5.02
CA LEU A 71 -13.34 -9.69 -5.68
C LEU A 71 -13.93 -8.37 -6.19
N ASP A 72 -15.14 -8.40 -6.77
CA ASP A 72 -15.85 -7.19 -7.18
C ASP A 72 -16.12 -6.28 -5.97
N GLN A 73 -16.57 -6.83 -4.83
CA GLN A 73 -16.77 -6.09 -3.59
C GLN A 73 -15.46 -5.47 -3.05
N VAL A 74 -14.34 -6.18 -3.15
CA VAL A 74 -13.02 -5.68 -2.77
C VAL A 74 -12.63 -4.50 -3.66
N VAL A 75 -12.78 -4.64 -4.98
CA VAL A 75 -12.48 -3.56 -5.94
C VAL A 75 -13.35 -2.33 -5.66
N ASP A 76 -14.65 -2.51 -5.45
CA ASP A 76 -15.57 -1.41 -5.13
C ASP A 76 -15.19 -0.70 -3.82
N ALA A 77 -14.85 -1.46 -2.77
CA ALA A 77 -14.45 -0.91 -1.48
C ALA A 77 -13.16 -0.07 -1.57
N LEU A 78 -12.21 -0.48 -2.42
CA LEU A 78 -10.94 0.19 -2.64
C LEU A 78 -11.06 1.40 -3.58
N ALA A 79 -11.77 1.27 -4.70
CA ALA A 79 -11.82 2.29 -5.74
C ALA A 79 -12.86 3.38 -5.48
N LEU A 80 -14.03 3.01 -4.94
CA LEU A 80 -15.20 3.89 -4.81
C LEU A 80 -15.66 4.05 -3.35
N GLY A 81 -15.29 3.09 -2.49
CA GLY A 81 -15.67 3.05 -1.08
C GLY A 81 -14.70 3.78 -0.17
N ARG A 82 -14.42 3.17 0.98
CA ARG A 82 -13.62 3.73 2.07
C ARG A 82 -12.10 3.73 1.79
N GLY A 83 -11.66 3.04 0.73
CA GLY A 83 -10.25 2.91 0.38
C GLY A 83 -9.50 1.82 1.14
N PHE A 84 -10.21 0.96 1.88
CA PHE A 84 -9.64 -0.22 2.54
C PHE A 84 -10.71 -1.29 2.78
N VAL A 85 -10.28 -2.54 2.94
CA VAL A 85 -11.13 -3.69 3.28
C VAL A 85 -10.29 -4.75 3.98
N LEU A 86 -10.87 -5.48 4.94
CA LEU A 86 -10.24 -6.63 5.57
C LEU A 86 -10.88 -7.92 5.05
N ILE A 87 -10.08 -8.81 4.47
CA ILE A 87 -10.52 -10.16 4.14
C ILE A 87 -10.12 -11.09 5.29
N ARG A 88 -11.10 -11.77 5.88
CA ARG A 88 -10.89 -12.73 6.97
C ARG A 88 -11.05 -14.16 6.50
N ARG A 89 -10.47 -15.07 7.29
CA ARG A 89 -10.43 -16.52 7.05
C ARG A 89 -9.70 -16.93 5.77
N PHE A 90 -8.73 -16.13 5.32
CA PHE A 90 -7.76 -16.61 4.33
C PHE A 90 -7.13 -17.93 4.85
N PRO A 91 -7.03 -18.99 4.02
CA PRO A 91 -6.77 -20.36 4.51
C PRO A 91 -5.29 -20.64 4.87
N THR A 92 -4.65 -19.76 5.61
CA THR A 92 -3.26 -19.94 6.09
C THR A 92 -3.11 -21.15 7.01
N ASP A 93 -4.19 -21.60 7.65
CA ASP A 93 -4.26 -22.80 8.49
C ASP A 93 -4.25 -24.11 7.69
N LEU A 94 -4.51 -24.06 6.38
CA LEU A 94 -4.60 -25.22 5.50
C LEU A 94 -3.44 -25.31 4.50
N LEU A 95 -2.60 -24.28 4.45
CA LEU A 95 -1.54 -24.10 3.47
C LEU A 95 -0.18 -24.09 4.15
N THR A 96 0.82 -24.64 3.47
CA THR A 96 2.22 -24.32 3.74
C THR A 96 2.52 -22.86 3.38
N GLU A 97 3.64 -22.31 3.84
CA GLU A 97 4.02 -20.92 3.52
C GLU A 97 4.11 -20.68 2.00
N ALA A 98 4.76 -21.58 1.26
CA ALA A 98 4.88 -21.48 -0.19
C ALA A 98 3.52 -21.57 -0.93
N GLU A 99 2.60 -22.40 -0.42
CA GLU A 99 1.24 -22.45 -0.98
C GLU A 99 0.43 -21.20 -0.61
N ALA A 100 0.62 -20.64 0.59
CA ALA A 100 -0.02 -19.39 1.01
C ALA A 100 0.42 -18.21 0.14
N GLU A 101 1.71 -18.13 -0.20
CA GLU A 101 2.25 -17.15 -1.15
C GLU A 101 1.56 -17.27 -2.52
N LEU A 102 1.44 -18.49 -3.06
CA LEU A 102 0.76 -18.72 -4.35
C LEU A 102 -0.74 -18.40 -4.28
N ALA A 103 -1.44 -18.77 -3.20
CA ALA A 103 -2.85 -18.44 -3.00
C ALA A 103 -3.06 -16.92 -2.92
N TYR A 104 -2.18 -16.23 -2.20
CA TYR A 104 -2.25 -14.79 -1.98
C TYR A 104 -1.97 -14.03 -3.28
N PHE A 105 -0.93 -14.44 -4.00
CA PHE A 105 -0.60 -13.86 -5.29
C PHE A 105 -1.67 -14.16 -6.35
N ALA A 106 -2.26 -15.37 -6.33
CA ALA A 106 -3.42 -15.72 -7.15
C ALA A 106 -4.61 -14.78 -6.92
N LEU A 107 -4.92 -14.46 -5.65
CA LEU A 107 -5.95 -13.47 -5.32
C LEU A 107 -5.59 -12.08 -5.89
N GLY A 108 -4.35 -11.62 -5.68
CA GLY A 108 -3.86 -10.34 -6.18
C GLY A 108 -3.91 -10.20 -7.71
N LEU A 109 -3.63 -11.27 -8.44
CA LEU A 109 -3.77 -11.33 -9.90
C LEU A 109 -5.19 -11.04 -10.38
N HIS A 110 -6.21 -11.18 -9.52
CA HIS A 110 -7.58 -10.78 -9.84
C HIS A 110 -7.88 -9.30 -9.59
N LEU A 111 -7.16 -8.66 -8.68
CA LEU A 111 -7.33 -7.25 -8.32
C LEU A 111 -6.58 -6.29 -9.24
N GLY A 112 -5.50 -6.76 -9.88
CA GLY A 112 -4.74 -5.92 -10.81
C GLY A 112 -3.49 -6.60 -11.35
N THR A 113 -2.50 -5.78 -11.68
CA THR A 113 -1.19 -6.21 -12.18
C THR A 113 -0.17 -6.05 -11.06
N PRO A 114 0.48 -7.13 -10.59
CA PRO A 114 1.59 -7.03 -9.65
C PRO A 114 2.74 -6.20 -10.24
N VAL A 115 3.27 -5.28 -9.43
CA VAL A 115 4.41 -4.41 -9.79
C VAL A 115 5.59 -4.69 -8.87
N SER A 116 6.79 -4.29 -9.29
CA SER A 116 7.99 -4.41 -8.45
C SER A 116 7.87 -3.56 -7.19
N GLN A 117 8.30 -4.12 -6.06
CA GLN A 117 8.33 -3.46 -4.76
C GLN A 117 9.70 -2.86 -4.41
N ASP A 118 10.76 -3.24 -5.14
CA ASP A 118 12.13 -2.79 -4.94
C ASP A 118 12.93 -2.80 -6.25
N ALA A 119 14.20 -2.39 -6.19
CA ALA A 119 15.13 -2.43 -7.32
C ALA A 119 15.48 -3.86 -7.79
N ALA A 120 15.23 -4.89 -6.96
CA ALA A 120 15.53 -6.28 -7.28
C ALA A 120 14.40 -6.97 -8.07
N GLY A 121 13.27 -6.30 -8.31
CA GLY A 121 12.15 -6.89 -9.03
C GLY A 121 11.20 -7.70 -8.14
N THR A 122 11.26 -7.53 -6.81
CA THR A 122 10.46 -8.35 -5.88
C THR A 122 8.97 -8.08 -6.07
N LEU A 123 8.21 -9.10 -6.46
CA LEU A 123 6.74 -9.00 -6.65
C LEU A 123 5.94 -9.32 -5.39
N LEU A 124 6.52 -10.10 -4.47
CA LEU A 124 5.94 -10.46 -3.18
C LEU A 124 7.04 -10.42 -2.10
N GLY A 125 6.99 -9.42 -1.23
CA GLY A 125 7.92 -9.24 -0.13
C GLY A 125 7.40 -9.77 1.21
N HIS A 126 8.31 -10.25 2.07
CA HIS A 126 7.97 -10.60 3.45
C HIS A 126 8.21 -9.39 4.37
N VAL A 127 7.19 -9.05 5.16
CA VAL A 127 7.30 -8.05 6.23
C VAL A 127 7.55 -8.79 7.54
N ARG A 128 8.78 -8.69 8.07
CA ARG A 128 9.21 -9.36 9.31
C ARG A 128 10.47 -8.74 9.89
N ASP A 129 10.69 -8.92 11.19
CA ASP A 129 11.96 -8.60 11.83
C ASP A 129 13.03 -9.62 11.44
N GLU A 130 13.92 -9.24 10.52
CA GLU A 130 15.07 -10.05 10.09
C GLU A 130 16.29 -9.85 11.00
N ARG A 131 16.12 -9.15 12.14
CA ARG A 131 17.17 -8.79 13.09
C ARG A 131 18.28 -7.95 12.46
N VAL A 132 17.90 -7.16 11.45
CA VAL A 132 18.76 -6.16 10.82
C VAL A 132 18.59 -4.84 11.56
N GLU A 133 19.70 -4.23 11.95
CA GLU A 133 19.71 -2.90 12.54
C GLU A 133 19.52 -1.85 11.45
N ARG A 134 18.69 -0.83 11.70
CA ARG A 134 18.52 0.30 10.78
C ARG A 134 19.71 1.25 10.91
N THR A 135 20.83 0.88 10.28
CA THR A 135 22.05 1.70 10.24
C THR A 135 21.97 2.87 9.28
N GLY A 136 21.04 2.82 8.33
CA GLY A 136 20.87 3.82 7.29
C GLY A 136 19.58 3.67 6.48
N PRO A 137 19.33 4.61 5.57
CA PRO A 137 18.13 4.68 4.72
C PRO A 137 18.00 3.53 3.71
N GLU A 138 19.10 2.88 3.35
CA GLU A 138 19.15 1.67 2.53
C GLU A 138 18.51 0.45 3.21
N VAL A 139 18.44 0.46 4.56
CA VAL A 139 17.78 -0.61 5.32
C VAL A 139 16.27 -0.40 5.29
N ARG A 140 15.59 -1.24 4.52
CA ARG A 140 14.13 -1.23 4.41
C ARG A 140 13.46 -1.56 5.74
N LEU A 141 12.56 -0.67 6.18
CA LEU A 141 11.90 -0.76 7.49
C LEU A 141 11.11 -2.05 7.69
N TYR A 142 10.52 -2.62 6.63
CA TYR A 142 9.76 -3.88 6.70
C TYR A 142 10.59 -5.10 7.08
N ARG A 143 11.93 -4.96 7.11
CA ARG A 143 12.90 -6.00 7.53
C ARG A 143 13.34 -5.85 8.99
N THR A 144 12.79 -4.88 9.71
CA THR A 144 13.22 -4.50 11.06
C THR A 144 12.03 -4.51 12.03
N ARG A 145 12.31 -4.35 13.33
CA ARG A 145 11.28 -4.13 14.36
C ARG A 145 10.86 -2.66 14.55
N GLU A 146 11.42 -1.75 13.75
CA GLU A 146 11.18 -0.32 13.91
C GLU A 146 9.76 0.07 13.45
N ARG A 147 9.21 1.11 14.07
CA ARG A 147 7.90 1.63 13.68
C ARG A 147 7.97 2.25 12.28
N GLN A 148 7.05 1.85 11.40
CA GLN A 148 6.78 2.57 10.17
C GLN A 148 5.77 3.70 10.44
N ASP A 149 6.14 4.92 10.04
CA ASP A 149 5.23 6.07 10.07
C ASP A 149 4.12 5.91 9.03
N PHE A 150 3.05 6.72 9.14
CA PHE A 150 2.03 6.77 8.09
C PHE A 150 2.67 7.13 6.75
N HIS A 151 2.34 6.34 5.72
CA HIS A 151 2.82 6.52 4.36
C HIS A 151 1.84 5.93 3.35
N THR A 152 2.10 6.20 2.08
CA THR A 152 1.52 5.55 0.90
C THR A 152 2.65 4.90 0.11
N ASP A 153 2.37 3.82 -0.61
CA ASP A 153 3.36 3.19 -1.50
C ASP A 153 3.18 3.63 -2.96
N GLY A 154 4.12 3.24 -3.82
CA GLY A 154 4.13 3.56 -5.25
C GLY A 154 3.15 2.76 -6.12
N ALA A 155 2.11 2.16 -5.52
CA ALA A 155 1.12 1.34 -6.21
C ALA A 155 -0.32 1.79 -5.90
N ASP A 156 -1.27 1.48 -6.78
CA ASP A 156 -2.69 1.83 -6.59
C ASP A 156 -3.34 1.06 -5.42
N ILE A 157 -2.92 -0.19 -5.21
CA ILE A 157 -3.41 -1.08 -4.16
C ILE A 157 -2.22 -1.73 -3.47
N ILE A 158 -2.26 -1.73 -2.14
CA ILE A 158 -1.34 -2.49 -1.30
C ILE A 158 -2.15 -3.54 -0.55
N GLY A 159 -1.62 -4.76 -0.48
CA GLY A 159 -2.20 -5.84 0.31
C GLY A 159 -1.19 -6.41 1.29
N LEU A 160 -1.67 -6.82 2.46
CA LEU A 160 -0.88 -7.55 3.46
C LEU A 160 -1.61 -8.83 3.86
N LEU A 161 -0.93 -9.97 3.79
CA LEU A 161 -1.41 -11.23 4.36
C LEU A 161 -0.66 -11.50 5.67
N CYS A 162 -1.40 -11.57 6.77
CA CYS A 162 -0.85 -11.96 8.06
C CYS A 162 -0.70 -13.49 8.14
N LEU A 163 0.54 -13.98 8.05
CA LEU A 163 0.87 -15.39 8.31
C LEU A 163 0.98 -15.67 9.81
N HIS A 164 1.67 -14.79 10.54
CA HIS A 164 1.88 -14.88 11.97
C HIS A 164 1.76 -13.50 12.61
N GLY A 165 0.91 -13.38 13.63
CA GLY A 165 0.81 -12.16 14.43
C GLY A 165 2.09 -11.92 15.23
N ALA A 166 2.48 -10.66 15.38
CA ALA A 166 3.62 -10.29 16.22
C ALA A 166 3.34 -10.65 17.69
N ARG A 167 4.39 -11.03 18.44
CA ARG A 167 4.28 -11.31 19.88
C ARG A 167 3.85 -10.07 20.68
N ALA A 168 4.32 -8.90 20.28
CA ALA A 168 3.98 -7.60 20.84
C ALA A 168 4.17 -6.52 19.77
N GLY A 169 3.29 -5.52 19.76
CA GLY A 169 3.22 -4.53 18.68
C GLY A 169 2.68 -5.15 17.39
N GLY A 170 3.10 -4.61 16.24
CA GLY A 170 2.70 -5.09 14.92
C GLY A 170 1.31 -4.62 14.48
N GLU A 171 0.76 -3.60 15.14
CA GLU A 171 -0.54 -3.04 14.76
C GLU A 171 -0.45 -2.28 13.43
N SER A 172 -1.29 -2.66 12.46
CA SER A 172 -1.53 -1.85 11.28
C SER A 172 -2.47 -0.69 11.63
N LYS A 173 -2.09 0.53 11.25
CA LYS A 173 -2.91 1.74 11.43
C LYS A 173 -3.21 2.35 10.07
N LEU A 174 -4.45 2.76 9.87
CA LEU A 174 -4.92 3.41 8.65
C LEU A 174 -5.37 4.82 8.97
N ALA A 175 -5.20 5.73 8.00
CA ALA A 175 -5.74 7.07 8.03
C ALA A 175 -6.28 7.41 6.64
N SER A 176 -7.45 8.04 6.57
CA SER A 176 -7.99 8.55 5.32
C SER A 176 -7.17 9.77 4.86
N SER A 177 -6.55 9.65 3.69
CA SER A 177 -5.83 10.77 3.06
C SER A 177 -6.78 11.93 2.73
N TYR A 178 -8.03 11.65 2.37
CA TYR A 178 -9.04 12.68 2.11
C TYR A 178 -9.57 13.36 3.37
N ALA A 179 -9.69 12.64 4.49
CA ALA A 179 -9.98 13.25 5.78
C ALA A 179 -8.82 14.14 6.23
N VAL A 180 -7.57 13.71 6.03
CA VAL A 180 -6.37 14.52 6.27
C VAL A 180 -6.38 15.78 5.41
N TYR A 181 -6.65 15.67 4.10
CA TYR A 181 -6.79 16.82 3.21
C TYR A 181 -7.82 17.83 3.73
N ASN A 182 -9.03 17.35 4.02
CA ASN A 182 -10.12 18.20 4.51
C ASN A 182 -9.76 18.89 5.82
N GLU A 183 -9.02 18.21 6.70
CA GLU A 183 -8.62 18.79 7.97
C GLU A 183 -7.50 19.84 7.81
N ILE A 184 -6.56 19.64 6.88
CA ILE A 184 -5.58 20.66 6.52
C ILE A 184 -6.29 21.86 5.88
N LEU A 185 -7.20 21.63 4.93
CA LEU A 185 -7.99 22.70 4.30
C LEU A 185 -8.74 23.55 5.35
N ARG A 186 -9.26 22.90 6.40
CA ARG A 186 -10.01 23.57 7.47
C ARG A 186 -9.12 24.33 8.45
N ARG A 187 -7.97 23.78 8.85
CA ARG A 187 -7.13 24.35 9.92
C ARG A 187 -6.01 25.25 9.41
N ARG A 188 -5.39 24.87 8.30
CA ARG A 188 -4.16 25.46 7.75
C ARG A 188 -4.18 25.34 6.21
N PRO A 189 -5.15 26.00 5.53
CA PRO A 189 -5.26 25.93 4.07
C PRO A 189 -4.00 26.41 3.35
N ASP A 190 -3.20 27.27 3.99
CA ASP A 190 -1.88 27.71 3.56
C ASP A 190 -0.87 26.56 3.43
N LEU A 191 -0.97 25.53 4.27
CA LEU A 191 -0.10 24.36 4.16
C LEU A 191 -0.47 23.47 2.97
N LEU A 192 -1.70 23.55 2.44
CA LEU A 192 -2.01 22.83 1.20
C LEU A 192 -1.17 23.39 0.05
N ASP A 193 -0.90 24.71 -0.02
CA ASP A 193 -0.03 25.28 -1.05
C ASP A 193 1.33 24.62 -1.05
N VAL A 194 1.92 24.49 0.14
CA VAL A 194 3.21 23.81 0.34
C VAL A 194 3.16 22.33 -0.09
N LEU A 195 2.05 21.62 0.16
CA LEU A 195 1.93 20.22 -0.24
C LEU A 195 1.80 20.02 -1.76
N TYR A 196 1.35 21.04 -2.49
CA TYR A 196 1.33 21.04 -3.96
C TYR A 196 2.67 21.49 -4.58
N GLU A 197 3.59 22.02 -3.78
CA GLU A 197 4.95 22.33 -4.23
C GLU A 197 5.81 21.05 -4.28
N PRO A 198 6.78 20.95 -5.20
CA PRO A 198 7.69 19.81 -5.25
C PRO A 198 8.49 19.65 -3.95
N MET A 199 8.42 18.46 -3.35
CA MET A 199 9.32 18.03 -2.29
C MET A 199 10.37 17.07 -2.85
N TRP A 200 11.54 17.04 -2.22
CA TRP A 200 12.63 16.14 -2.62
C TRP A 200 12.56 14.85 -1.83
N TRP A 201 12.60 13.73 -2.54
CA TRP A 201 12.46 12.38 -2.04
C TRP A 201 13.73 11.60 -2.34
N ASP A 202 14.24 10.92 -1.33
CA ASP A 202 15.39 10.06 -1.48
C ASP A 202 15.03 8.76 -2.24
N ARG A 203 15.93 8.25 -3.07
CA ARG A 203 15.77 6.93 -3.71
C ARG A 203 16.29 5.79 -2.84
N ASN A 204 16.91 6.10 -1.72
CA ASN A 204 17.42 5.18 -0.70
C ASN A 204 18.31 4.08 -1.28
N GLY A 205 19.14 4.42 -2.28
CA GLY A 205 20.06 3.50 -2.94
C GLY A 205 19.42 2.64 -4.03
N GLU A 206 18.19 2.94 -4.45
CA GLU A 206 17.48 2.24 -5.53
C GLU A 206 17.50 2.99 -6.87
N GLU A 207 18.31 4.03 -7.00
CA GLU A 207 18.56 4.68 -8.28
C GLU A 207 19.25 3.76 -9.30
N SER A 208 18.90 3.92 -10.58
CA SER A 208 19.64 3.25 -11.65
C SER A 208 21.01 3.90 -11.86
N PRO A 209 22.01 3.20 -12.44
CA PRO A 209 23.31 3.78 -12.72
C PRO A 209 23.21 5.07 -13.54
N GLY A 210 23.65 6.19 -12.96
CA GLY A 210 23.63 7.52 -13.59
C GLY A 210 22.40 8.38 -13.27
N GLU A 211 21.43 7.86 -12.52
CA GLU A 211 20.32 8.67 -12.01
C GLU A 211 20.73 9.47 -10.76
N ALA A 212 20.05 10.60 -10.55
CA ALA A 212 20.21 11.36 -9.32
C ALA A 212 19.67 10.55 -8.12
N PRO A 213 20.32 10.61 -6.95
CA PRO A 213 19.94 9.81 -5.78
C PRO A 213 18.65 10.31 -5.09
N ALA A 214 18.09 11.42 -5.58
CA ALA A 214 16.83 11.98 -5.12
C ALA A 214 16.01 12.51 -6.32
N PHE A 215 14.70 12.61 -6.15
CA PHE A 215 13.78 13.16 -7.15
C PHE A 215 12.81 14.17 -6.52
N ALA A 216 12.26 15.07 -7.33
CA ALA A 216 11.29 16.06 -6.88
C ALA A 216 9.87 15.65 -7.30
N LEU A 217 8.94 15.63 -6.34
CA LEU A 217 7.52 15.33 -6.57
C LEU A 217 6.67 16.04 -5.50
N PRO A 218 5.54 16.66 -5.84
CA PRO A 218 4.59 17.15 -4.84
C PRO A 218 3.99 16.02 -4.00
N ILE A 219 3.70 16.29 -2.73
CA ILE A 219 2.90 15.37 -1.89
C ILE A 219 1.47 15.26 -2.42
N LEU A 220 0.94 16.40 -2.87
CA LEU A 220 -0.38 16.53 -3.47
C LEU A 220 -0.26 16.90 -4.94
N HIS A 221 -0.96 16.15 -5.79
CA HIS A 221 -1.17 16.52 -7.19
C HIS A 221 -2.59 16.13 -7.60
N ASP A 222 -3.16 16.88 -8.54
CA ASP A 222 -4.53 16.61 -9.00
C ASP A 222 -4.50 15.67 -10.20
N VAL A 223 -5.27 14.58 -10.12
CA VAL A 223 -5.60 13.71 -11.26
C VAL A 223 -7.08 13.84 -11.50
N ASP A 224 -7.48 14.24 -12.70
CA ASP A 224 -8.88 14.52 -13.06
C ASP A 224 -9.59 15.46 -12.05
N ARG A 225 -8.88 16.52 -11.63
CA ARG A 225 -9.32 17.50 -10.61
C ARG A 225 -9.59 16.91 -9.22
N THR A 226 -9.11 15.69 -8.97
CA THR A 226 -9.17 15.05 -7.66
C THR A 226 -7.77 15.03 -7.05
N PRO A 227 -7.57 15.57 -5.83
CA PRO A 227 -6.27 15.51 -5.18
C PRO A 227 -5.87 14.07 -4.90
N ARG A 228 -4.61 13.74 -5.16
CA ARG A 228 -3.97 12.45 -4.88
C ARG A 228 -2.80 12.67 -3.94
N PHE A 229 -2.67 11.79 -2.94
CA PHE A 229 -1.57 11.81 -1.98
C PHE A 229 -0.51 10.81 -2.38
N PHE A 230 0.73 11.28 -2.41
CA PHE A 230 1.90 10.43 -2.30
C PHE A 230 2.73 10.94 -1.13
N TYR A 231 2.79 10.16 -0.04
CA TYR A 231 3.46 10.56 1.18
C TYR A 231 4.29 9.44 1.79
N ILE A 232 5.59 9.69 1.92
CA ILE A 232 6.57 8.86 2.62
C ILE A 232 7.51 9.78 3.40
N GLY A 233 7.06 10.26 4.57
CA GLY A 233 7.71 11.38 5.26
C GLY A 233 9.19 11.18 5.59
N TRP A 234 9.65 9.95 5.81
CA TRP A 234 11.07 9.72 6.05
C TRP A 234 11.92 9.78 4.78
N TYR A 235 11.40 9.50 3.59
CA TYR A 235 12.15 9.68 2.33
C TYR A 235 12.45 11.16 2.09
N ILE A 236 11.55 12.07 2.48
CA ILE A 236 11.80 13.52 2.41
C ILE A 236 12.91 13.93 3.37
N ARG A 237 12.91 13.36 4.59
CA ARG A 237 13.94 13.64 5.59
C ARG A 237 15.29 13.06 5.18
N ASP A 238 15.30 11.84 4.67
CA ASP A 238 16.50 11.13 4.22
C ASP A 238 17.15 11.88 3.04
N ALA A 239 16.36 12.50 2.16
CA ALA A 239 16.86 13.31 1.03
C ALA A 239 17.76 14.47 1.47
N GLN A 240 17.59 14.97 2.70
CA GLN A 240 18.43 16.03 3.26
C GLN A 240 19.88 15.60 3.47
N ARG A 241 20.23 14.31 3.37
CA ARG A 241 21.64 13.87 3.37
C ARG A 241 22.40 14.30 2.11
N HIS A 242 21.69 14.56 1.01
CA HIS A 242 22.30 14.96 -0.26
C HIS A 242 22.57 16.47 -0.27
N PRO A 243 23.78 16.94 -0.60
CA PRO A 243 24.13 18.36 -0.56
C PRO A 243 23.32 19.20 -1.56
N ASP A 244 23.01 18.62 -2.73
CA ASP A 244 22.31 19.30 -3.83
C ASP A 244 20.79 19.40 -3.63
N VAL A 245 20.25 18.76 -2.60
CA VAL A 245 18.82 18.84 -2.25
C VAL A 245 18.56 20.14 -1.46
N PRO A 246 17.58 20.96 -1.88
CA PRO A 246 17.11 22.11 -1.13
C PRO A 246 16.75 21.76 0.32
N ARG A 247 17.15 22.64 1.24
CA ARG A 247 16.89 22.45 2.68
C ARG A 247 15.42 22.67 2.99
N LEU A 248 14.86 21.82 3.85
CA LEU A 248 13.52 22.05 4.39
C LEU A 248 13.49 23.38 5.17
N THR A 249 12.45 24.17 4.93
CA THR A 249 12.19 25.39 5.70
C THR A 249 11.47 25.04 7.02
N PRO A 250 11.70 25.80 8.11
CA PRO A 250 11.01 25.60 9.38
C PRO A 250 9.49 25.71 9.31
#